data_AF-A0A8S0ZW81-F1
#
_entry.id   AF-A0A8S0ZW81-F1
#
_cell.length_a   1.000
_cell.length_b   1.000
_cell.length_c   1.000
_cell.angle_alpha   90.00
_cell.angle_beta   90.00
_cell.angle_gamma   90.00
#
_symmetry.space_group_name_H-M   'P 1'
#
loop_
_entity.id
_entity.type
_entity.pdbx_description
1 polymer ?
#
loop_
_entity_poly.entity_id
_entity_poly.type
_entity_poly.pdbx_seq_one_letter_code
_entity_poly.pdbx_strand_id
1 'polypeptide(L)' 'MDQKQFRVLILHCFLMGKNTVQAKQWLEKCYGDSAPSETTIKRWFADFKRGRRDTDDAERSGRPNEAVTPENIKKSTKSF' A
#
# COMPACT_ATOMS: atom_id res chain seq x y z
N MET A 1 -1.15 -3.72 -12.38
CA MET A 1 -0.87 -2.55 -11.53
C MET A 1 -1.03 -2.98 -10.09
N ASP A 2 -0.01 -2.75 -9.28
CA ASP A 2 -0.04 -3.14 -7.87
C ASP A 2 -0.81 -2.11 -7.04
N GLN A 3 -1.35 -2.53 -5.90
CA GLN A 3 -2.06 -1.63 -4.98
C GLN A 3 -1.19 -0.44 -4.56
N LYS A 4 0.12 -0.63 -4.37
CA LYS A 4 1.05 0.47 -4.05
C LYS A 4 1.13 1.51 -5.16
N GLN A 5 1.16 1.07 -6.42
CA GLN A 5 1.23 1.98 -7.57
C GLN A 5 -0.04 2.82 -7.68
N PHE A 6 -1.22 2.24 -7.39
CA PHE A 6 -2.45 3.03 -7.36
C PHE A 6 -2.46 4.11 -6.27
N ARG A 7 -1.80 3.90 -5.13
CA ARG A 7 -1.69 4.93 -4.08
C ARG A 7 -0.89 6.14 -4.56
N VAL A 8 0.19 5.90 -5.29
CA VAL A 8 0.99 6.96 -5.92
C VAL A 8 0.14 7.75 -6.93
N LEU A 9 -0.67 7.06 -7.74
CA LEU A 9 -1.58 7.71 -8.69
C LEU A 9 -2.69 8.51 -8.01
N ILE A 10 -3.26 7.99 -6.92
CA ILE A 10 -4.26 8.71 -6.11
C ILE A 10 -3.61 9.94 -5.46
N LEU A 11 -2.38 9.83 -4.94
CA LEU A 11 -1.62 10.96 -4.40
C LEU A 11 -1.37 12.02 -5.47
N HIS A 12 -0.98 11.60 -6.68
CA HIS A 12 -0.82 12.51 -7.81
C HIS A 12 -2.13 13.26 -8.12
N CYS A 13 -3.27 12.55 -8.17
CA CYS A 13 -4.57 13.20 -8.37
C CYS A 13 -4.89 14.23 -7.27
N PHE A 14 -4.59 13.89 -6.01
CA PHE A 14 -4.77 14.79 -4.88
C PHE A 14 -3.89 16.05 -4.99
N LEU A 15 -2.61 15.90 -5.32
CA LEU A 15 -1.68 17.01 -5.52
C LEU A 15 -2.05 17.90 -6.71
N MET A 16 -2.68 17.32 -7.74
CA MET A 16 -3.24 18.04 -8.88
C MET A 16 -4.56 18.77 -8.56
N GLY A 17 -5.00 18.77 -7.29
CA GLY A 17 -6.23 19.44 -6.85
C GLY A 17 -7.52 18.78 -7.32
N LYS A 18 -7.46 17.53 -7.82
CA LYS A 18 -8.67 16.81 -8.22
C LYS A 18 -9.48 16.40 -7.01
N ASN A 19 -10.81 16.36 -7.16
CA ASN A 19 -11.66 15.73 -6.15
C ASN A 19 -11.73 14.20 -6.35
N THR A 20 -12.35 13.48 -5.41
CA THR A 20 -12.43 12.01 -5.46
C THR A 20 -13.20 11.48 -6.68
N VAL A 21 -14.18 12.23 -7.19
CA VAL A 21 -14.97 11.84 -8.37
C VAL A 21 -14.12 11.95 -9.63
N GLN A 22 -13.41 13.06 -9.80
CA GLN A 22 -12.50 13.28 -10.92
C GLN A 22 -11.34 12.27 -10.91
N ALA A 23 -10.79 11.97 -9.73
CA ALA A 23 -9.75 10.95 -9.58
C ALA A 23 -10.27 9.56 -9.97
N LYS A 24 -11.48 9.18 -9.52
CA LYS A 24 -12.13 7.91 -9.89
C LYS A 24 -12.33 7.80 -11.40
N GLN A 25 -12.95 8.81 -12.02
CA GLN A 25 -13.19 8.83 -13.47
C GLN A 25 -11.89 8.72 -14.27
N TRP A 26 -10.83 9.41 -13.83
CA TRP A 26 -9.52 9.33 -14.48
C TRP A 26 -8.90 7.93 -14.34
N LEU A 27 -8.96 7.34 -13.14
CA LEU A 27 -8.44 6.00 -12.89
C LEU A 27 -9.22 4.92 -13.66
N GLU A 28 -10.56 4.99 -13.70
CA GLU A 28 -11.41 4.10 -14.49
C GLU A 28 -11.14 4.24 -15.99
N LYS A 29 -10.97 5.47 -16.48
CA LYS A 29 -10.63 5.71 -17.89
C LYS A 29 -9.28 5.14 -18.28
N CYS A 30 -8.28 5.19 -17.39
CA CYS A 30 -6.93 4.71 -17.68
C CYS A 30 -6.74 3.21 -17.42
N TYR A 31 -7.43 2.64 -16.44
CA TYR A 31 -7.15 1.29 -15.92
C TYR A 31 -8.36 0.35 -15.89
N GLY A 32 -9.57 0.82 -16.26
CA GLY A 32 -10.77 0.00 -16.36
C GLY A 32 -11.07 -0.79 -15.09
N ASP A 33 -11.29 -2.10 -15.23
CA ASP A 33 -11.60 -3.01 -14.12
C ASP A 33 -10.46 -3.17 -13.11
N SER A 34 -9.23 -2.77 -13.47
CA SER A 34 -8.10 -2.77 -12.53
C SER A 34 -8.09 -1.52 -11.64
N ALA A 35 -8.94 -0.52 -11.90
CA ALA A 35 -8.99 0.70 -11.12
C ALA A 35 -9.40 0.44 -9.66
N PRO A 36 -8.84 1.18 -8.70
CA PRO A 36 -9.19 1.04 -7.30
C PRO A 36 -10.64 1.47 -7.07
N SER A 37 -11.31 0.79 -6.13
CA SER A 37 -12.67 1.13 -5.74
C SER A 37 -12.78 2.55 -5.20
N GLU A 38 -13.97 3.14 -5.33
CA GLU A 38 -14.26 4.48 -4.80
C GLU A 38 -13.94 4.62 -3.31
N THR A 39 -14.23 3.58 -2.52
CA THR A 39 -13.90 3.53 -1.08
C THR A 39 -12.40 3.64 -0.83
N THR A 40 -11.58 2.98 -1.66
CA THR A 40 -10.12 3.04 -1.57
C THR A 40 -9.62 4.46 -1.87
N ILE A 41 -10.15 5.07 -2.94
CA ILE A 41 -9.80 6.45 -3.32
C ILE A 41 -10.16 7.42 -2.20
N LYS A 42 -11.38 7.34 -1.66
CA LYS A 42 -11.83 8.21 -0.55
C LYS A 42 -10.96 8.06 0.69
N ARG A 43 -10.59 6.82 1.06
CA ARG A 43 -9.72 6.56 2.21
C ARG A 43 -8.37 7.25 2.07
N TRP A 44 -7.70 7.07 0.93
CA TRP A 44 -6.40 7.69 0.67
C TRP A 44 -6.49 9.21 0.60
N PHE A 45 -7.53 9.76 -0.04
CA PHE A 45 -7.78 11.20 -0.03
C PHE A 45 -7.96 11.76 1.40
N ALA A 46 -8.64 11.04 2.29
CA ALA A 46 -8.77 11.44 3.68
C ALA A 46 -7.42 11.40 4.42
N ASP A 47 -6.61 10.36 4.19
CA ASP A 47 -5.27 10.24 4.76
C ASP A 47 -4.34 11.36 4.27
N PHE A 48 -4.40 11.72 2.99
CA PHE A 48 -3.62 12.82 2.41
C PHE A 48 -4.04 14.19 2.94
N LYS A 49 -5.35 14.40 3.15
CA LYS A 49 -5.86 15.60 3.85
C LYS A 49 -5.35 15.70 5.29
N ARG A 50 -5.10 14.57 5.95
CA ARG A 50 -4.52 14.51 7.30
C ARG A 50 -2.99 14.68 7.31
N GLY A 51 -2.37 14.94 6.15
CA GLY A 51 -0.94 15.21 6.03
C GLY A 51 -0.07 13.97 5.83
N ARG A 52 -0.65 12.77 5.71
CA ARG A 52 0.12 11.57 5.34
C ARG A 52 0.61 11.75 3.90
N ARG A 53 1.91 11.57 3.65
CA ARG A 53 2.48 11.58 2.29
C ARG A 53 3.10 10.24 1.88
N ASP A 54 3.31 9.36 2.85
CA ASP A 54 3.81 8.02 2.58
C ASP A 54 2.72 7.19 1.89
N THR A 55 3.11 6.53 0.80
CA THR A 55 2.25 5.63 0.02
C THR A 55 2.44 4.16 0.41
N ASP A 56 3.43 3.89 1.27
CA ASP A 56 3.57 2.59 1.90
C ASP A 56 2.45 2.34 2.90
N ASP A 57 2.15 1.06 3.12
CA ASP A 57 1.28 0.70 4.23
C ASP A 57 1.98 1.06 5.52
N ALA A 58 1.23 1.65 6.46
CA ALA A 58 1.69 1.71 7.84
C ALA A 58 2.07 0.29 8.27
N GLU A 59 3.19 0.19 8.98
CA GLU A 59 3.68 -1.07 9.51
C GLU A 59 2.52 -1.79 10.21
N ARG A 60 2.09 -2.93 9.67
CA ARG A 60 1.09 -3.75 10.36
C ARG A 60 1.79 -4.22 11.62
N SER A 61 1.31 -3.80 12.78
CA SER A 61 1.56 -4.49 14.04
C SER A 61 0.88 -5.88 13.98
N GLY A 62 1.48 -6.78 13.22
CA GLY A 62 1.20 -8.20 13.18
C GLY A 62 2.39 -8.94 13.79
N ARG A 63 2.11 -10.11 14.38
CA ARG A 63 3.09 -11.00 15.03
C ARG A 63 4.40 -11.05 14.23
N PRO A 64 5.57 -10.85 14.84
CA PRO A 64 6.83 -11.03 14.12
C PRO A 64 6.83 -12.44 13.53
N ASN A 65 7.03 -12.53 12.22
CA ASN A 65 7.39 -13.81 11.63
C ASN A 65 8.73 -14.20 12.27
N GLU A 66 8.73 -15.27 13.05
CA GLU A 66 9.95 -16.00 13.43
C GLU A 66 10.55 -16.62 12.16
N ALA A 67 11.04 -15.76 11.26
CA ALA A 67 11.86 -16.15 10.13
C ALA A 67 13.28 -16.31 10.67
N VAL A 68 13.57 -17.56 11.04
CA VAL A 68 14.89 -18.14 11.34
C VAL A 68 16.02 -17.33 10.71
N THR A 69 16.81 -16.64 11.53
CA THR A 69 18.10 -16.09 11.13
C THR A 69 19.10 -17.23 10.92
N PRO A 70 20.02 -17.13 9.95
CA PRO A 70 21.07 -18.14 9.73
C PRO A 70 22.05 -18.29 10.92
N GLU A 71 21.97 -17.43 11.94
CA GLU A 71 22.77 -17.53 13.17
C GLU A 71 22.44 -18.77 14.04
N ASN A 72 21.25 -19.35 13.92
CA ASN A 72 20.90 -20.55 14.70
C ASN A 72 21.26 -21.88 14.01
N ILE A 73 21.90 -21.85 12.84
CA ILE A 73 22.42 -23.05 12.16
C ILE A 73 23.82 -23.36 12.71
N LYS A 74 23.91 -23.71 13.99
CA LYS A 74 25.09 -24.44 14.51
C LYS A 74 24.74 -25.31 15.70
N LYS A 75 24.97 -26.61 15.47
CA LYS A 75 25.07 -27.72 16.42
C LYS A 75 23.77 -28.41 16.83
N SER A 76 23.34 -29.32 15.98
CA SER A 76 22.86 -30.64 16.46
C SER A 76 23.04 -31.73 15.40
N THR A 77 24.30 -32.01 15.04
CA THR A 77 24.69 -33.34 14.53
C THR A 77 25.27 -34.18 15.66
N LYS A 78 24.38 -34.98 16.25
CA LYS A 78 24.47 -36.41 16.61
C LYS A 78 25.43 -36.92 17.70
N SER A 79 24.79 -37.59 18.68
CA SER A 79 25.15 -38.81 19.45
C SER A 79 26.58 -39.01 19.97
N PHE A 80 26.71 -39.14 21.30
CA PHE A 80 26.78 -40.42 22.03
C PHE A 80 26.21 -40.22 23.44
#